data_AF-A0A1E5T8F4-F1
#
_entry.id   AF-A0A1E5T8F4-F1
#
_cell.length_a   1.000
_cell.length_b   1.000
_cell.length_c   1.000
_cell.angle_alpha   90.00
_cell.angle_beta   90.00
_cell.angle_gamma   90.00
#
_symmetry.space_group_name_H-M   'P 1'
#
loop_
_entity.id
_entity.type
_entity.pdbx_description
1 polymer ?
#
loop_
_entity_poly.entity_id
_entity_poly.type
_entity_poly.pdbx_seq_one_letter_code
_entity_poly.pdbx_strand_id
1 'polypeptide(L)'
;MDHAANIENHQKIKNKFFGSDEVYIECFYKDEDKEFAEKKYHSYTSMSRQIMKESKVKNAIPVHFSRKYENSEIEELIEQF
;
A
#
# COMPACT_ATOMS: atom_id res chain seq x y z
N MET A 1 5.24 1.86 -7.77
CA MET A 1 5.16 1.26 -6.42
C MET A 1 5.12 2.39 -5.42
N ASP A 2 4.44 2.18 -4.30
CA ASP A 2 4.29 3.19 -3.25
C ASP A 2 5.51 3.18 -2.32
N HIS A 3 6.65 3.66 -2.79
CA HIS A 3 7.89 3.65 -1.99
C HIS A 3 7.97 4.83 -1.00
N ALA A 4 6.90 5.59 -0.81
CA ALA A 4 6.80 6.57 0.25
C ALA A 4 5.35 7.05 0.33
N ALA A 5 4.75 6.89 1.49
CA ALA A 5 3.38 7.34 1.77
C ALA A 5 3.30 8.87 1.95
N ASN A 6 3.71 9.63 0.94
CA ASN A 6 3.70 11.09 0.93
C ASN A 6 2.77 11.66 -0.15
N ILE A 7 2.45 12.94 -0.01
CA ILE A 7 1.47 13.64 -0.87
C ILE A 7 1.86 13.57 -2.34
N GLU A 8 3.12 13.84 -2.67
CA GLU A 8 3.58 13.89 -4.07
C GLU A 8 3.49 12.51 -4.73
N ASN A 9 3.91 11.46 -4.03
CA ASN A 9 3.85 10.10 -4.53
C ASN A 9 2.39 9.63 -4.69
N HIS A 10 1.55 9.91 -3.70
CA HIS A 10 0.13 9.59 -3.75
C HIS A 10 -0.58 10.30 -4.91
N GLN A 11 -0.24 11.56 -5.19
CA GLN A 11 -0.77 12.26 -6.37
C GLN A 11 -0.37 11.57 -7.68
N LYS A 12 0.89 11.13 -7.81
CA LYS A 12 1.35 10.38 -9.00
C LYS A 12 0.60 9.06 -9.14
N ILE A 13 0.44 8.30 -8.05
CA ILE A 13 -0.30 7.04 -8.01
C ILE A 13 -1.76 7.29 -8.44
N LYS A 14 -2.44 8.26 -7.82
CA LYS A 14 -3.83 8.58 -8.12
C LYS A 14 -4.02 8.99 -9.58
N ASN A 15 -3.19 9.88 -10.09
CA ASN A 15 -3.27 10.32 -11.49
C ASN A 15 -3.01 9.18 -12.47
N LYS A 16 -2.14 8.22 -12.11
CA LYS A 16 -1.78 7.11 -12.98
C LYS A 16 -2.82 6.00 -13.00
N PHE A 17 -3.43 5.70 -11.86
CA PHE A 17 -4.28 4.52 -11.68
C PHE A 17 -5.77 4.83 -11.50
N PHE A 18 -6.18 6.09 -11.63
CA PHE A 18 -7.56 6.51 -11.44
C PHE A 18 -8.54 5.67 -12.28
N GLY A 19 -9.50 5.00 -11.63
CA GLY A 19 -10.55 4.21 -12.27
C GLY A 19 -10.09 2.89 -12.88
N SER A 20 -8.87 2.42 -12.56
CA SER A 20 -8.40 1.11 -13.01
C SER A 20 -9.22 -0.02 -12.40
N ASP A 21 -9.40 -1.11 -13.14
CA ASP A 21 -10.11 -2.28 -12.62
C ASP A 21 -9.28 -3.01 -11.56
N GLU A 22 -7.99 -3.20 -11.80
CA GLU A 22 -7.09 -3.93 -10.90
C GLU A 22 -5.73 -3.24 -10.80
N VAL A 23 -5.22 -3.11 -9.58
CA VAL A 23 -3.90 -2.52 -9.30
C VAL A 23 -3.20 -3.32 -8.23
N TYR A 24 -1.96 -3.73 -8.53
CA TYR A 24 -1.04 -4.29 -7.56
C TYR A 24 -0.23 -3.15 -6.91
N ILE A 25 -0.35 -3.01 -5.61
CA ILE A 25 0.24 -1.88 -4.85
C ILE A 25 1.17 -2.40 -3.75
N GLU A 26 2.28 -1.70 -3.51
CA GLU A 26 3.18 -2.04 -2.40
C GLU A 26 2.45 -1.87 -1.06
N CYS A 27 2.62 -2.84 -0.16
CA CYS A 27 2.17 -2.80 1.22
C CYS A 27 3.26 -3.40 2.12
N PHE A 28 4.39 -2.70 2.25
CA PHE A 28 5.59 -3.31 2.82
C PHE A 28 5.51 -3.50 4.34
N TYR A 29 4.95 -2.52 5.06
CA TYR A 29 4.85 -2.53 6.52
C TYR A 29 3.39 -2.48 7.00
N LYS A 30 3.12 -3.09 8.16
CA LYS A 30 1.93 -2.86 8.98
C LYS A 30 1.90 -1.42 9.49
N ASP A 31 0.72 -0.91 9.85
CA ASP A 31 0.56 0.44 10.41
C ASP A 31 1.36 0.64 11.71
N GLU A 32 1.50 -0.40 12.51
CA GLU A 32 2.31 -0.44 13.74
C GLU A 32 3.80 -0.15 13.47
N ASP A 33 4.25 -0.38 12.24
CA ASP A 33 5.62 -0.19 11.78
C ASP A 33 5.81 1.09 10.95
N LYS A 34 4.86 2.03 11.00
CA LYS A 34 4.88 3.28 10.25
C LYS A 34 6.23 4.02 10.36
N GLU A 35 6.81 4.12 11.55
CA GLU A 35 8.09 4.81 11.74
C GLU A 35 9.24 4.17 10.94
N PHE A 36 9.23 2.84 10.82
CA PHE A 36 10.19 2.13 9.98
C PHE A 36 9.91 2.38 8.49
N ALA A 37 8.64 2.39 8.09
CA ALA A 37 8.23 2.68 6.72
C ALA A 37 8.72 4.07 6.26
N GLU A 38 8.50 5.09 7.09
CA GLU A 38 8.93 6.46 6.81
C GLU A 38 10.46 6.57 6.76
N LYS A 39 11.17 5.95 7.72
CA LYS A 39 12.64 5.97 7.77
C LYS A 39 13.29 5.22 6.60
N LYS A 40 12.61 4.22 6.03
CA LYS A 40 13.14 3.35 4.99
C LYS A 40 12.57 3.63 3.60
N TYR A 41 11.70 4.64 3.46
CA TYR A 41 11.02 4.95 2.21
C TYR A 41 10.28 3.72 1.67
N HIS A 42 9.29 3.29 2.45
CA HIS A 42 8.33 2.25 2.09
C HIS A 42 6.91 2.69 2.43
N SER A 43 5.91 2.04 1.83
CA SER A 43 4.51 2.23 2.24
C SER A 43 4.16 1.42 3.48
N TYR A 44 3.01 1.78 4.05
CA TYR A 44 2.34 1.01 5.08
C TYR A 44 0.85 0.84 4.75
N THR A 45 0.20 -0.13 5.39
CA THR A 45 -1.12 -0.65 5.03
C THR A 45 -2.19 0.41 4.84
N SER A 46 -2.45 1.25 5.85
CA SER A 46 -3.54 2.24 5.81
C SER A 46 -3.36 3.26 4.68
N MET A 47 -2.14 3.72 4.42
CA MET A 47 -1.88 4.69 3.36
C MET A 47 -2.01 4.10 1.97
N SER A 48 -1.47 2.89 1.79
CA SER A 48 -1.57 2.14 0.52
C SER A 48 -3.04 1.85 0.18
N ARG A 49 -3.81 1.41 1.17
CA ARG A 49 -5.26 1.18 1.03
C ARG A 49 -5.99 2.48 0.72
N GLN A 50 -5.70 3.54 1.47
CA GLN A 50 -6.35 4.83 1.30
C GLN A 50 -6.17 5.35 -0.12
N ILE A 51 -4.94 5.33 -0.64
CA ILE A 51 -4.69 5.89 -1.97
C ILE A 51 -5.36 5.07 -3.07
N MET A 52 -5.47 3.75 -2.92
CA MET A 52 -6.23 2.92 -3.87
C MET A 52 -7.72 3.22 -3.86
N LYS A 53 -8.32 3.40 -2.67
CA LYS A 53 -9.72 3.84 -2.54
C LYS A 53 -9.95 5.21 -3.18
N GLU A 54 -9.07 6.17 -2.89
CA GLU A 54 -9.14 7.51 -3.49
C GLU A 54 -8.95 7.50 -5.00
N SER A 55 -8.21 6.52 -5.52
CA SER A 55 -8.00 6.28 -6.96
C SER A 55 -9.19 5.59 -7.63
N LYS A 56 -10.26 5.23 -6.89
CA LYS A 56 -11.41 4.48 -7.41
C LYS A 56 -11.02 3.19 -8.14
N VAL A 57 -9.97 2.53 -7.65
CA VAL A 57 -9.57 1.20 -8.15
C VAL A 57 -10.60 0.19 -7.65
N LYS A 58 -11.08 -0.71 -8.53
CA LYS A 58 -12.07 -1.72 -8.14
C LYS A 58 -11.45 -2.83 -7.29
N ASN A 59 -10.30 -3.35 -7.71
CA ASN A 59 -9.56 -4.43 -7.06
C ASN A 59 -8.14 -3.96 -6.75
N ALA A 60 -7.86 -3.64 -5.49
CA ALA A 60 -6.53 -3.27 -5.04
C ALA A 60 -5.85 -4.47 -4.37
N ILE A 61 -4.77 -4.97 -4.95
CA ILE A 61 -4.08 -6.18 -4.49
C ILE A 61 -2.76 -5.75 -3.83
N PRO A 62 -2.63 -5.87 -2.49
CA PRO A 62 -1.39 -5.56 -1.81
C PRO A 62 -0.32 -6.60 -2.15
N VAL A 63 0.90 -6.12 -2.39
CA VAL A 63 2.08 -6.94 -2.70
C VAL A 63 3.33 -6.37 -2.04
N HIS A 64 4.45 -7.07 -2.16
CA HIS A 64 5.77 -6.62 -1.72
C HIS A 64 5.83 -6.38 -0.20
N PHE A 65 5.51 -7.42 0.57
CA PHE A 65 5.52 -7.43 2.04
C PHE A 65 6.93 -7.60 2.61
N SER A 66 7.16 -7.05 3.80
CA SER A 66 8.39 -7.32 4.56
C SER A 66 8.53 -8.81 4.89
N ARG A 67 9.74 -9.35 4.73
CA ARG A 67 10.07 -10.74 5.08
C ARG A 67 9.96 -11.07 6.57
N LYS A 68 9.71 -10.08 7.41
CA LYS A 68 9.56 -10.27 8.86
C LYS A 68 8.16 -10.78 9.24
N TYR A 69 7.19 -10.67 8.35
CA TYR A 69 5.83 -11.10 8.60
C TYR A 69 5.65 -12.56 8.21
N GLU A 70 4.97 -13.30 9.07
CA GLU A 70 4.56 -14.67 8.79
C GLU A 70 3.39 -14.69 7.79
N ASN A 71 3.14 -15.84 7.17
CA ASN A 71 2.07 -15.97 6.17
C ASN A 71 0.69 -15.56 6.71
N SER A 72 0.37 -15.88 7.98
CA SER A 72 -0.89 -15.49 8.61
C SER A 72 -1.03 -13.96 8.70
N GLU A 73 0.06 -13.26 8.99
CA GLU A 73 0.07 -11.80 9.04
C GLU A 73 -0.07 -11.17 7.65
N ILE A 74 0.45 -11.85 6.61
CA ILE A 74 0.27 -11.43 5.21
C ILE A 74 -1.19 -11.63 4.79
N GLU A 75 -1.81 -12.74 5.16
CA GLU A 75 -3.24 -13.00 4.90
C GLU A 75 -4.13 -11.91 5.54
N GLU A 76 -3.87 -11.57 6.81
CA GLU A 76 -4.54 -10.46 7.50
C GLU A 76 -4.37 -9.11 6.78
N LEU A 77 -3.20 -8.87 6.19
CA LEU A 77 -2.93 -7.65 5.40
C LEU A 77 -3.70 -7.64 4.08
N ILE A 78 -3.86 -8.79 3.43
CA ILE A 78 -4.62 -8.94 2.19
C ILE A 78 -6.11 -8.69 2.44
N GLU A 79 -6.67 -9.23 3.51
CA GLU A 79 -8.08 -9.02 3.90
C GLU A 79 -8.41 -7.55 4.21
N GLN A 80 -7.39 -6.76 4.55
CA GLN A 80 -7.53 -5.35 4.85
C GLN A 80 -7.64 -4.46 3.61
N PHE A 81 -7.58 -4.95 2.37
CA PHE A 81 -7.71 -4.10 1.18
C PHE A 81 -9.16 -3.98 0.72
#